data_AF-A0A3G2SYZ4-F1
#
_entry.id   AF-A0A3G2SYZ4-F1
#
_cell.length_a   1.000
_cell.length_b   1.000
_cell.length_c   1.000
_cell.angle_alpha   90.00
_cell.angle_beta   90.00
_cell.angle_gamma   90.00
#
_symmetry.space_group_name_H-M   'P 1'
#
loop_
_entity.id
_entity.type
_entity.pdbx_description
1 polymer ?
#
loop_
_entity_poly.entity_id
_entity_poly.type
_entity_poly.pdbx_seq_one_letter_code
_entity_poly.pdbx_strand_id
1 'polypeptide(L)'
;MFNLIKLIKIVGSFCLMLPILSCATTKKDDVTKLKDFNYGLMTSIDLDRTVYSKAVASELTPITQELYKSTLLKISLIRQFEKQFGVSYKIEDELNIHEINSLCLAGNFLKSYEKYKPKQIDESENYNWIDKKQQIWKAQLNEHFGEKMQENDCRQQY
;
A
#
# COMPACT_ATOMS: atom_id res chain seq x y z
N MET A 1 -7.45 52.33 -58.45
CA MET A 1 -7.58 50.91 -58.86
C MET A 1 -6.19 50.27 -58.81
N PHE A 2 -5.81 49.73 -57.66
CA PHE A 2 -4.53 49.04 -57.48
C PHE A 2 -4.76 47.55 -57.74
N ASN A 3 -4.21 47.03 -58.83
CA ASN A 3 -4.13 45.60 -59.11
C ASN A 3 -2.65 45.23 -59.18
N LEU A 4 -2.08 44.88 -58.03
CA LEU A 4 -0.73 44.33 -57.90
C LEU A 4 -0.77 43.17 -56.89
N ILE A 5 -1.60 42.16 -57.17
CA ILE A 5 -1.61 40.91 -56.39
C ILE A 5 -1.70 39.76 -57.36
N LYS A 6 -0.54 39.28 -57.81
CA LYS A 6 -0.24 37.90 -58.24
C LYS A 6 1.20 37.84 -58.73
N LEU A 7 2.12 37.64 -57.79
CA LEU A 7 3.50 37.14 -57.90
C LEU A 7 4.09 37.51 -56.52
N ILE A 8 4.31 36.62 -55.56
CA ILE A 8 5.04 35.36 -55.64
C ILE A 8 4.54 34.46 -54.50
N LYS A 9 4.33 33.19 -54.84
CA LYS A 9 4.05 32.07 -53.94
C LYS A 9 5.23 31.88 -52.98
N ILE A 10 4.95 31.32 -51.80
CA ILE A 10 5.90 30.75 -50.83
C ILE A 10 6.52 31.77 -49.86
N VAL A 11 5.71 32.26 -48.91
CA VAL A 11 6.17 32.38 -47.52
C VAL A 11 5.03 31.86 -46.66
N GLY A 12 4.86 30.54 -46.73
CA GLY A 12 3.89 29.83 -45.91
C GLY A 12 4.29 29.96 -44.46
N SER A 13 3.41 30.59 -43.67
CA SER A 13 3.00 30.06 -42.37
C SER A 13 4.11 29.41 -41.56
N PHE A 14 5.14 30.17 -41.19
CA PHE A 14 6.00 29.80 -40.06
C PHE A 14 5.29 30.25 -38.78
N CYS A 15 4.15 29.58 -38.52
CA CYS A 15 3.52 29.55 -37.23
C CYS A 15 4.54 28.87 -36.32
N LEU A 16 5.28 29.67 -35.55
CA LEU A 16 6.14 29.24 -34.44
C LEU A 16 5.25 28.65 -33.34
N MET A 17 4.62 27.52 -33.63
CA MET A 17 4.14 26.58 -32.63
C MET A 17 5.35 25.75 -32.26
N LEU A 18 6.19 26.29 -31.37
CA LEU A 18 7.08 25.48 -30.55
C LEU A 18 6.21 24.38 -29.94
N PRO A 19 6.41 23.10 -30.30
CA PRO A 19 5.74 22.06 -29.56
C PRO A 19 6.39 22.09 -28.18
N ILE A 20 5.61 22.48 -27.18
CA ILE A 20 5.93 22.24 -25.78
C ILE A 20 5.92 20.72 -25.62
N LEU A 21 6.98 20.06 -26.07
CA LEU A 21 7.27 18.66 -25.79
C LEU A 21 7.73 18.58 -24.33
N SER A 22 6.85 18.97 -23.41
CA SER A 22 6.92 18.46 -22.05
C SER A 22 6.23 17.10 -22.07
N CYS A 23 6.92 16.12 -22.68
CA CYS A 23 6.48 14.74 -22.63
C CYS A 23 7.01 14.16 -21.32
N ALA A 24 6.07 13.88 -20.42
CA ALA A 24 6.28 13.36 -19.08
C ALA A 24 7.18 12.12 -19.05
N THR A 25 8.35 12.23 -18.41
CA THR A 25 9.22 11.06 -18.11
C THR A 25 9.35 10.76 -16.61
N THR A 26 8.70 11.52 -15.73
CA THR A 26 8.82 11.30 -14.27
C THR A 26 7.92 10.18 -13.73
N LYS A 27 6.77 9.91 -14.36
CA LYS A 27 5.76 8.98 -13.81
C LYS A 27 6.22 7.52 -13.66
N LYS A 28 7.07 7.00 -14.56
CA LYS A 28 7.51 5.60 -14.49
C LYS A 28 8.54 5.36 -13.38
N ASP A 29 9.44 6.32 -13.16
CA ASP A 29 10.49 6.24 -12.13
C ASP A 29 9.87 6.34 -10.72
N ASP A 30 8.86 7.20 -10.55
CA ASP A 30 8.15 7.34 -9.28
C ASP A 30 7.42 6.05 -8.88
N VAL A 31 6.77 5.36 -9.82
CA VAL A 31 6.06 4.10 -9.56
C VAL A 31 7.04 3.01 -9.08
N THR A 32 8.20 2.88 -9.71
CA THR A 32 9.21 1.86 -9.32
C THR A 32 9.77 2.13 -7.93
N LYS A 33 10.19 3.36 -7.64
CA LYS A 33 10.70 3.75 -6.31
C LYS A 33 9.67 3.49 -5.21
N LEU A 34 8.41 3.74 -5.53
CA LEU A 34 7.28 3.50 -4.64
C LEU A 34 7.09 1.99 -4.40
N LYS A 35 7.16 1.15 -5.44
CA LYS A 35 7.15 -0.31 -5.27
C LYS A 35 8.30 -0.80 -4.39
N ASP A 36 9.52 -0.30 -4.62
CA ASP A 36 10.69 -0.66 -3.80
C ASP A 36 10.51 -0.27 -2.33
N PHE A 37 9.94 0.91 -2.06
CA PHE A 37 9.59 1.32 -0.70
C PHE A 37 8.60 0.34 -0.06
N ASN A 38 7.58 -0.07 -0.80
CA ASN A 38 6.58 -1.02 -0.32
C ASN A 38 7.19 -2.41 -0.05
N TYR A 39 8.12 -2.89 -0.88
CA TYR A 39 8.89 -4.12 -0.60
C TYR A 39 9.68 -4.03 0.71
N GLY A 40 10.38 -2.91 0.94
CA GLY A 40 11.09 -2.68 2.21
C GLY A 40 10.14 -2.68 3.41
N LEU A 41 8.97 -2.07 3.26
CA LEU A 41 7.94 -2.02 4.29
C LEU A 41 7.35 -3.41 4.59
N MET A 42 7.06 -4.18 3.55
CA MET A 42 6.58 -5.57 3.68
C MET A 42 7.62 -6.48 4.32
N THR A 43 8.90 -6.33 3.96
CA THR A 43 10.00 -7.04 4.64
C THR A 43 10.00 -6.73 6.14
N SER A 44 9.77 -5.47 6.52
CA SER A 44 9.72 -5.08 7.92
C SER A 44 8.51 -5.64 8.68
N ILE A 45 7.39 -5.91 7.99
CA ILE A 45 6.23 -6.62 8.56
C ILE A 45 6.55 -8.10 8.73
N ASP A 46 7.22 -8.69 7.74
CA ASP A 46 7.56 -10.11 7.75
C ASP A 46 8.57 -10.47 8.85
N LEU A 47 9.56 -9.60 9.09
CA LEU A 47 10.52 -9.76 10.19
C LEU A 47 9.85 -9.84 11.57
N ASP A 48 8.72 -9.14 11.75
CA ASP A 48 7.97 -9.12 13.00
C ASP A 48 6.90 -10.23 13.10
N ARG A 49 6.73 -11.05 12.06
CA ARG A 49 5.63 -12.04 11.95
C ARG A 49 5.47 -12.93 13.19
N THR A 50 6.56 -13.53 13.65
CA THR A 50 6.56 -14.41 14.83
C THR A 50 6.27 -13.61 16.11
N VAL A 51 6.68 -12.35 16.16
CA VAL A 51 6.38 -11.47 17.29
C VAL A 51 4.89 -11.16 17.32
N TYR A 52 4.25 -10.84 16.18
CA TYR A 52 2.81 -10.61 16.11
C TYR A 52 2.00 -11.81 16.59
N SER A 53 2.33 -13.01 16.08
CA SER A 53 1.66 -14.27 16.46
C SER A 53 1.72 -14.56 17.97
N LYS A 54 2.84 -14.22 18.63
CA LYS A 54 2.98 -14.40 20.08
C LYS A 54 2.36 -13.25 20.89
N ALA A 55 2.52 -12.02 20.40
CA ALA A 55 2.10 -10.82 21.10
C ALA A 55 0.58 -10.62 21.10
N VAL A 56 -0.15 -11.18 20.12
CA VAL A 56 -1.60 -10.99 19.99
C VAL A 56 -2.38 -11.40 21.25
N ALA A 57 -1.94 -12.44 21.96
CA ALA A 57 -2.54 -12.95 23.20
C ALA A 57 -1.82 -12.47 24.48
N SER A 58 -0.83 -11.59 24.35
CA SER A 58 -0.03 -11.09 25.47
C SER A 58 -0.72 -9.91 26.17
N GLU A 59 -0.30 -9.64 27.41
CA GLU A 59 -0.65 -8.39 28.09
C GLU A 59 0.05 -7.18 27.44
N LEU A 60 -0.56 -6.00 27.59
CA LEU A 60 0.06 -4.76 27.18
C LEU A 60 1.24 -4.41 28.11
N THR A 61 2.44 -4.64 27.62
CA THR A 61 3.72 -4.18 28.18
C THR A 61 4.23 -2.94 27.42
N PRO A 62 5.24 -2.22 27.95
CA PRO A 62 5.90 -1.14 27.20
C PRO A 62 6.45 -1.61 25.84
N ILE A 63 6.96 -2.84 25.75
CA ILE A 63 7.49 -3.41 24.50
C ILE A 63 6.36 -3.63 23.48
N THR A 64 5.27 -4.27 23.89
CA THR A 64 4.11 -4.49 23.00
C THR A 64 3.42 -3.18 22.62
N GLN A 65 3.49 -2.15 23.47
CA GLN A 65 2.98 -0.82 23.15
C GLN A 65 3.80 -0.14 22.05
N GLU A 66 5.13 -0.22 22.08
CA GLU A 66 5.97 0.31 21.01
C GLU A 66 5.85 -0.52 19.73
N LEU A 67 5.71 -1.85 19.84
CA LEU A 67 5.40 -2.71 18.70
C LEU A 67 4.06 -2.34 18.05
N TYR A 68 3.03 -2.06 18.86
CA TYR A 68 1.72 -1.61 18.40
C TYR A 68 1.83 -0.30 17.60
N LYS A 69 2.49 0.73 18.15
CA LYS A 69 2.69 2.01 17.46
C LYS A 69 3.47 1.85 16.16
N SER A 70 4.56 1.08 16.19
CA SER A 70 5.38 0.79 15.01
C SER A 70 4.57 0.08 13.93
N THR A 71 3.81 -0.94 14.30
CA THR A 71 2.99 -1.73 13.37
C THR A 71 1.89 -0.89 12.75
N LEU A 72 1.24 -0.05 13.54
CA LEU A 72 0.22 0.86 13.06
C LEU A 72 0.79 1.87 12.06
N LEU A 73 1.99 2.40 12.32
CA LEU A 73 2.68 3.28 11.37
C LEU A 73 2.98 2.54 10.06
N LYS A 74 3.49 1.31 10.13
CA LYS A 74 3.75 0.48 8.94
C LYS A 74 2.46 0.27 8.13
N ILE A 75 1.36 -0.12 8.76
CA ILE A 75 0.06 -0.29 8.09
C ILE A 75 -0.47 1.03 7.52
N SER A 76 -0.29 2.15 8.24
CA SER A 76 -0.70 3.47 7.76
C SER A 76 0.01 3.84 6.45
N LEU A 77 1.30 3.51 6.35
CA LEU A 77 2.10 3.74 5.15
C LEU A 77 1.65 2.86 3.98
N ILE A 78 1.42 1.55 4.21
CA ILE A 78 0.87 0.63 3.19
C ILE A 78 -0.49 1.12 2.68
N ARG A 79 -1.38 1.53 3.59
CA ARG A 79 -2.69 2.04 3.21
C ARG A 79 -2.59 3.34 2.41
N GLN A 80 -1.75 4.28 2.83
CA GLN A 80 -1.55 5.54 2.10
C GLN A 80 -1.00 5.28 0.71
N PHE A 81 -0.10 4.31 0.57
CA PHE A 81 0.40 3.85 -0.70
C PHE A 81 -0.72 3.38 -1.63
N GLU A 82 -1.52 2.42 -1.17
CA GLU A 82 -2.64 1.91 -1.95
C GLU A 82 -3.64 3.01 -2.32
N LYS A 83 -3.92 3.93 -1.38
CA LYS A 83 -4.79 5.10 -1.62
C LYS A 83 -4.24 6.03 -2.70
N GLN A 84 -2.93 6.25 -2.74
CA GLN A 84 -2.27 7.14 -3.71
C GLN A 84 -2.40 6.63 -5.15
N PHE A 85 -2.35 5.31 -5.35
CA PHE A 85 -2.51 4.68 -6.66
C PHE A 85 -3.97 4.36 -7.01
N GLY A 86 -4.87 4.42 -6.03
CA GLY A 86 -6.30 4.25 -6.22
C GLY A 86 -6.66 2.86 -6.79
N VAL A 87 -7.73 2.80 -7.58
CA VAL A 87 -8.29 1.53 -8.08
C VAL A 87 -7.36 0.73 -9.00
N SER A 88 -6.31 1.36 -9.54
CA SER A 88 -5.34 0.69 -10.42
C SER A 88 -4.28 -0.13 -9.69
N TYR A 89 -4.27 -0.11 -8.36
CA TYR A 89 -3.31 -0.85 -7.57
C TYR A 89 -3.99 -1.42 -6.34
N LYS A 90 -3.81 -2.72 -6.12
CA LYS A 90 -4.09 -3.35 -4.83
C LYS A 90 -2.81 -3.92 -4.28
N ILE A 91 -2.64 -3.81 -2.96
CA ILE A 91 -1.45 -4.35 -2.31
C ILE A 91 -1.30 -5.86 -2.60
N GLU A 92 -2.41 -6.60 -2.65
CA GLU A 92 -2.41 -8.05 -2.90
C GLU A 92 -1.83 -8.43 -4.27
N ASP A 93 -1.83 -7.52 -5.26
CA ASP A 93 -1.33 -7.81 -6.61
C ASP A 93 0.20 -8.01 -6.63
N GLU A 94 0.91 -7.56 -5.58
CA GLU A 94 2.37 -7.65 -5.48
C GLU A 94 2.84 -8.61 -4.36
N LEU A 95 1.91 -9.19 -3.59
CA LEU A 95 2.26 -10.04 -2.44
C LEU A 95 2.14 -11.53 -2.79
N ASN A 96 3.09 -12.32 -2.29
CA ASN A 96 2.96 -13.76 -2.22
C ASN A 96 2.16 -14.20 -0.98
N ILE A 97 1.79 -15.48 -0.91
CA ILE A 97 0.95 -16.02 0.16
C ILE A 97 1.57 -15.88 1.56
N HIS A 98 2.90 -15.95 1.65
CA HIS A 98 3.62 -15.79 2.91
C HIS A 98 3.56 -14.35 3.39
N GLU A 99 3.73 -13.38 2.49
CA GLU A 99 3.59 -11.95 2.80
C GLU A 99 2.15 -11.57 3.17
N ILE A 100 1.16 -12.16 2.48
CA ILE A 100 -0.27 -12.05 2.83
C ILE A 100 -0.52 -12.53 4.26
N ASN A 101 0.05 -13.69 4.64
CA ASN A 101 -0.07 -14.21 6.00
C ASN A 101 0.56 -13.27 7.05
N SER A 102 1.75 -12.73 6.78
CA SER A 102 2.45 -11.80 7.67
C SER A 102 1.68 -10.49 7.87
N LEU A 103 1.14 -9.93 6.79
CA LEU A 103 0.32 -8.72 6.84
C LEU A 103 -1.01 -8.96 7.59
N CYS A 104 -1.60 -10.13 7.39
CA CYS A 104 -2.80 -10.55 8.11
C CYS A 104 -2.55 -10.72 9.62
N LEU A 105 -1.41 -11.28 10.02
CA LEU A 105 -1.00 -11.36 11.42
C LEU A 105 -0.80 -9.99 12.06
N ALA A 106 -0.16 -9.06 11.35
CA ALA A 106 -0.03 -7.68 11.81
C ALA A 106 -1.42 -7.05 12.06
N GLY A 107 -2.39 -7.32 11.18
CA GLY A 107 -3.78 -6.92 11.39
C GLY A 107 -4.43 -7.53 12.63
N ASN A 108 -4.24 -8.85 12.87
CA ASN A 108 -4.77 -9.50 14.07
C ASN A 108 -4.17 -8.88 15.35
N PHE A 109 -2.85 -8.64 15.34
CA PHE A 109 -2.16 -7.97 16.42
C PHE A 109 -2.71 -6.56 16.66
N LEU A 110 -2.86 -5.70 15.64
CA LEU A 110 -3.42 -4.37 15.84
C LEU A 110 -4.84 -4.41 16.43
N LYS A 111 -5.67 -5.36 16.00
CA LYS A 111 -7.03 -5.53 16.52
C LYS A 111 -7.06 -6.00 17.97
N SER A 112 -6.16 -6.89 18.39
CA SER A 112 -6.14 -7.32 19.80
C SER A 112 -5.78 -6.19 20.77
N TYR A 113 -5.09 -5.15 20.28
CA TYR A 113 -4.73 -3.96 21.04
C TYR A 113 -5.57 -2.72 20.71
N GLU A 114 -6.63 -2.83 19.92
CA GLU A 114 -7.45 -1.68 19.46
C GLU A 114 -8.00 -0.84 20.63
N LYS A 115 -8.37 -1.48 21.75
CA LYS A 115 -8.85 -0.80 22.97
C LYS A 115 -7.83 0.17 23.60
N TYR A 116 -6.56 0.07 23.22
CA TYR A 116 -5.46 0.92 23.70
C TYR A 116 -5.08 2.03 22.70
N LYS A 117 -5.85 2.20 21.63
CA LYS A 117 -5.66 3.24 20.62
C LYS A 117 -5.52 4.64 21.27
N PRO A 118 -4.53 5.45 20.85
CA PRO A 118 -4.43 6.84 21.27
C PRO A 118 -5.70 7.62 20.88
N LYS A 119 -6.41 8.16 21.86
CA LYS A 119 -7.67 8.90 21.63
C LYS A 119 -7.50 10.18 20.80
N GLN A 120 -6.27 10.65 20.64
CA GLN A 120 -5.93 11.93 20.00
C GLN A 120 -5.72 11.80 18.49
N ILE A 121 -5.58 10.58 17.95
CA ILE A 121 -5.31 10.33 16.53
C ILE A 121 -6.49 9.56 15.95
N ASP A 122 -7.12 10.12 14.91
CA ASP A 122 -8.15 9.40 14.17
C ASP A 122 -7.52 8.37 13.24
N GLU A 123 -7.37 7.17 13.78
CA GLU A 123 -6.89 6.00 13.02
C GLU A 123 -8.04 5.14 12.49
N SER A 124 -9.29 5.62 12.54
CA SER A 124 -10.47 4.83 12.13
C SER A 124 -10.34 4.30 10.69
N GLU A 125 -9.76 5.10 9.80
CA GLU A 125 -9.51 4.67 8.43
C GLU A 125 -8.50 3.51 8.33
N ASN A 126 -7.50 3.43 9.22
CA ASN A 126 -6.56 2.31 9.26
C ASN A 126 -7.29 1.02 9.66
N TYR A 127 -8.09 1.06 10.73
CA TYR A 127 -8.84 -0.12 11.19
C TYR A 127 -9.89 -0.57 10.17
N ASN A 128 -10.64 0.37 9.59
CA ASN A 128 -11.58 0.07 8.51
C ASN A 128 -10.90 -0.57 7.29
N TRP A 129 -9.67 -0.13 6.98
CA TRP A 129 -8.87 -0.74 5.92
C TRP A 129 -8.42 -2.15 6.30
N ILE A 130 -7.86 -2.34 7.51
CA ILE A 130 -7.46 -3.66 8.03
C ILE A 130 -8.64 -4.63 7.97
N ASP A 131 -9.83 -4.24 8.45
CA ASP A 131 -11.00 -5.11 8.48
C ASP A 131 -11.39 -5.60 7.08
N LYS A 132 -11.44 -4.69 6.09
CA LYS A 132 -11.74 -5.06 4.70
C LYS A 132 -10.69 -6.01 4.14
N LYS A 133 -9.42 -5.71 4.40
CA LYS A 133 -8.28 -6.46 3.88
C LYS A 133 -8.12 -7.83 4.51
N GLN A 134 -8.35 -7.97 5.82
CA GLN A 134 -8.31 -9.25 6.51
C GLN A 134 -9.30 -10.27 5.94
N GLN A 135 -10.47 -9.86 5.48
CA GLN A 135 -11.41 -10.78 4.82
C GLN A 135 -10.82 -11.34 3.52
N ILE A 136 -10.18 -10.49 2.73
CA ILE A 136 -9.53 -10.87 1.47
C ILE A 136 -8.35 -11.80 1.74
N TRP A 137 -7.46 -11.43 2.67
CA TRP A 137 -6.28 -12.22 3.01
C TRP A 137 -6.65 -13.57 3.59
N LYS A 138 -7.61 -13.64 4.52
CA LYS A 138 -8.08 -14.92 5.08
C LYS A 138 -8.71 -15.80 4.01
N ALA A 139 -9.43 -15.23 3.04
CA ALA A 139 -9.96 -15.99 1.91
C ALA A 139 -8.83 -16.57 1.04
N GLN A 140 -7.82 -15.78 0.68
CA GLN A 140 -6.65 -16.24 -0.08
C GLN A 140 -5.86 -17.34 0.66
N LEU A 141 -5.68 -17.19 1.98
CA LEU A 141 -5.02 -18.19 2.82
C LEU A 141 -5.82 -19.49 2.93
N ASN A 142 -7.15 -19.38 3.04
CA ASN A 142 -8.04 -20.55 3.00
C ASN A 142 -7.99 -21.27 1.66
N GLU A 143 -7.98 -20.54 0.56
CA GLU A 143 -7.85 -21.11 -0.79
C GLU A 143 -6.51 -21.85 -0.96
N HIS A 144 -5.42 -21.25 -0.46
CA HIS A 144 -4.09 -21.82 -0.64
C HIS A 144 -3.77 -22.98 0.30
N PHE A 145 -4.07 -22.85 1.59
CA PHE A 145 -3.70 -23.84 2.61
C PHE A 145 -4.83 -24.83 2.94
N GLY A 146 -6.08 -24.56 2.54
CA GLY A 146 -7.24 -25.35 2.94
C GLY A 146 -7.38 -25.41 4.46
N GLU A 147 -7.69 -26.59 4.99
CA GLU A 147 -7.83 -26.82 6.43
C GLU A 147 -6.49 -26.89 7.19
N LYS A 148 -5.35 -26.96 6.48
CA LYS A 148 -4.04 -27.11 7.12
C LYS A 148 -3.59 -25.79 7.72
N MET A 149 -3.40 -25.77 9.04
CA MET A 149 -2.80 -24.63 9.74
C MET A 149 -1.29 -24.59 9.54
N GLN A 150 -0.76 -23.40 9.23
CA GLN A 150 0.68 -23.15 9.19
C GLN A 150 1.21 -22.72 10.56
N GLU A 151 2.53 -22.70 10.70
CA GLU A 151 3.16 -22.01 11.82
C GLU A 151 2.93 -20.49 11.68
N ASN A 152 2.49 -19.83 12.75
CA ASN A 152 2.13 -18.40 12.73
C ASN A 152 1.06 -18.12 11.65
N ASP A 153 -0.01 -18.91 11.63
CA ASP A 153 -1.09 -18.76 10.66
C ASP A 153 -2.08 -17.68 11.11
N CYS A 154 -2.30 -16.66 10.29
CA CYS A 154 -3.20 -15.56 10.65
C CYS A 154 -4.67 -15.97 10.80
N ARG A 155 -5.04 -17.18 10.37
CA ARG A 155 -6.38 -17.72 10.52
C ARG A 155 -6.62 -18.32 11.90
N GLN A 156 -5.56 -18.46 12.71
CA GLN A 156 -5.68 -18.83 14.11
C GLN A 156 -6.55 -17.79 14.85
N GLN A 157 -7.47 -18.29 15.66
CA GLN A 157 -8.28 -17.49 16.56
C GLN A 157 -7.54 -17.40 17.90
N TYR A 158 -7.41 -16.18 18.42
CA TYR A 158 -6.75 -15.85 19.69
C TYR A 158 -7.77 -15.25 20.65
#